data_AF-A0AAV2EIB6-F1
#
_entry.id   AF-A0AAV2EIB6-F1
#
_cell.length_a   1.000
_cell.length_b   1.000
_cell.length_c   1.000
_cell.angle_alpha   90.00
_cell.angle_beta   90.00
_cell.angle_gamma   90.00
#
_symmetry.space_group_name_H-M   'P 1'
#
loop_
_entity.id
_entity.type
_entity.pdbx_description
1 polymer ?
#
loop_
_entity_poly.entity_id
_entity_poly.type
_entity_poly.pdbx_seq_one_letter_code
_entity_poly.pdbx_strand_id
1 'polypeptide(L)'
;MFISPALAPAFYHIEGFLKINVDATVSASRCSIGLVIRGSDGHVRLAIGLQHQGIVNPYLAELLAFRDAISFVASRSLSHVIVEGDSEVVVNQVCQGVLEDSPDS
;
A
#
# COMPACT_ATOMS: atom_id res chain seq x y z
N MET A 1 9.32 9.11 4.96
CA MET A 1 10.08 8.10 4.21
C MET A 1 10.99 8.84 3.22
N PHE A 2 12.27 9.00 3.54
CA PHE A 2 13.26 9.53 2.58
C PHE A 2 13.69 8.38 1.66
N ILE A 3 13.62 8.57 0.34
CA ILE A 3 14.01 7.54 -0.63
C ILE A 3 15.06 8.10 -1.57
N SER A 4 16.07 7.27 -1.85
CA SER A 4 17.14 7.53 -2.81
C SER A 4 16.61 7.85 -4.21
N PRO A 5 17.19 8.85 -4.92
CA PRO A 5 16.87 9.18 -6.31
C PRO A 5 16.98 8.01 -7.30
N ALA A 6 17.71 6.95 -6.94
CA ALA A 6 17.96 5.78 -7.80
C ALA A 6 16.71 4.96 -8.17
N LEU A 7 15.58 5.14 -7.48
CA LEU A 7 14.33 4.39 -7.73
C LEU A 7 13.36 5.08 -8.71
N ALA A 8 13.64 6.32 -9.11
CA ALA A 8 12.81 7.07 -10.07
C ALA A 8 12.63 6.39 -11.46
N PRO A 9 13.63 5.68 -12.04
CA PRO A 9 13.48 5.08 -13.37
C PRO A 9 12.49 3.92 -13.43
N ALA A 10 12.18 3.26 -12.31
CA ALA A 10 11.31 2.08 -12.26
C ALA A 10 9.84 2.39 -12.60
N PHE A 11 9.47 3.67 -12.67
CA PHE A 11 8.09 4.13 -12.84
C PHE A 11 7.89 4.99 -14.10
N TYR A 12 8.90 5.16 -14.95
CA TYR A 12 8.84 6.14 -16.06
C TYR A 12 8.03 5.69 -17.29
N HIS A 13 7.67 4.41 -17.39
CA HIS A 13 6.81 3.88 -18.45
C HIS A 13 5.99 2.70 -17.93
N ILE A 14 4.91 3.01 -17.22
CA ILE A 14 3.93 1.98 -16.83
C ILE A 14 2.70 2.18 -17.70
N GLU A 15 2.55 1.31 -18.69
CA GLU A 15 1.29 1.19 -19.43
C GLU A 15 0.31 0.35 -18.61
N GLY A 16 -0.87 0.89 -18.35
CA GLY A 16 -1.93 0.22 -17.60
C GLY A 16 -1.82 0.35 -16.08
N PHE A 17 -2.48 -0.56 -15.36
CA PHE A 17 -2.58 -0.49 -13.91
C PHE A 17 -1.32 -1.02 -13.20
N LEU A 18 -0.97 -0.36 -12.10
CA LEU A 18 -0.08 -0.93 -11.09
C LEU A 18 -0.89 -1.74 -10.09
N LYS A 19 -0.39 -2.91 -9.73
CA LYS A 19 -0.95 -3.74 -8.66
C LYS A 19 0.00 -3.75 -7.47
N ILE A 20 -0.48 -3.38 -6.29
CA ILE A 20 0.28 -3.38 -5.04
C ILE A 20 -0.35 -4.40 -4.11
N ASN A 21 0.34 -5.51 -3.88
CA ASN A 21 -0.05 -6.43 -2.81
C ASN A 21 0.57 -5.99 -1.50
N VAL A 22 -0.23 -5.98 -0.46
CA VAL A 22 0.16 -5.65 0.90
C VAL A 22 -0.10 -6.84 1.81
N ASP A 23 0.76 -6.98 2.80
CA ASP A 23 0.62 -7.96 3.88
C ASP A 23 1.38 -7.43 5.10
N ALA A 24 0.97 -7.84 6.30
CA ALA A 24 1.67 -7.52 7.52
C ALA A 24 1.85 -8.75 8.42
N THR A 25 2.99 -8.77 9.09
CA THR A 25 3.27 -9.74 10.15
C THR A 25 3.48 -9.03 11.47
N VAL A 26 2.98 -9.63 12.55
CA VAL A 26 3.18 -9.14 13.92
C VAL A 26 4.12 -10.06 14.69
N SER A 27 4.83 -9.47 15.64
CA SER A 27 5.65 -10.16 16.63
C SER A 27 5.38 -9.53 18.01
N ALA A 28 6.06 -10.03 19.05
CA ALA A 28 5.79 -9.64 20.43
C ALA A 28 5.83 -8.12 20.73
N SER A 29 6.57 -7.33 19.94
CA SER A 29 6.74 -5.89 20.20
C SER A 29 6.67 -4.98 18.96
N ARG A 30 6.42 -5.54 17.78
CA ARG A 30 6.47 -4.81 16.51
C ARG A 30 5.68 -5.53 15.43
N CYS A 31 5.34 -4.79 14.37
CA CYS A 31 4.90 -5.36 13.11
C CYS A 31 5.90 -5.05 11.99
N SER A 32 5.89 -5.89 10.96
CA SER A 32 6.57 -5.65 9.69
C SER A 32 5.54 -5.66 8.57
N ILE A 33 5.70 -4.77 7.60
CA ILE A 33 4.81 -4.61 6.45
C ILE A 33 5.60 -4.96 5.20
N GLY A 34 4.97 -5.74 4.31
CA GLY A 34 5.44 -6.01 2.97
C GLY A 34 4.58 -5.31 1.92
N LEU A 35 5.22 -4.73 0.90
CA LEU A 35 4.55 -4.24 -0.30
C LEU A 35 5.25 -4.82 -1.52
N VAL A 36 4.48 -5.39 -2.45
CA VAL A 36 4.98 -5.87 -3.75
C VAL A 36 4.22 -5.16 -4.86
N ILE A 37 4.93 -4.34 -5.62
CA ILE A 37 4.39 -3.54 -6.72
C ILE A 37 4.71 -4.23 -8.03
N ARG A 38 3.67 -4.52 -8.81
CA ARG A 38 3.75 -5.19 -10.12
C ARG A 38 3.13 -4.35 -11.22
N GLY A 39 3.70 -4.45 -12.40
CA GLY A 39 3.10 -3.91 -13.63
C GLY A 39 1.96 -4.78 -14.13
N SER A 40 1.23 -4.26 -15.11
CA SER A 40 0.16 -4.96 -15.85
C SER A 40 0.66 -6.21 -16.58
N ASP A 41 1.95 -6.26 -16.89
CA ASP A 41 2.69 -7.40 -17.43
C ASP A 41 2.97 -8.52 -16.40
N GLY A 42 2.58 -8.32 -15.14
CA GLY A 42 2.80 -9.25 -14.04
C GLY A 42 4.23 -9.20 -13.47
N HIS A 43 5.13 -8.39 -14.01
CA HIS A 43 6.49 -8.28 -13.52
C HIS A 43 6.58 -7.38 -12.28
N VAL A 44 7.37 -7.80 -11.30
CA VAL A 44 7.67 -7.00 -10.10
C VAL A 44 8.53 -5.81 -10.47
N ARG A 45 8.06 -4.62 -10.11
CA ARG A 45 8.76 -3.34 -10.33
C ARG A 45 9.48 -2.89 -9.07
N LEU A 46 8.90 -3.17 -7.91
CA LEU A 46 9.48 -2.81 -6.61
C LEU A 46 8.92 -3.70 -5.50
N ALA A 47 9.76 -4.00 -4.51
CA ALA A 47 9.35 -4.58 -3.24
C ALA A 47 9.84 -3.67 -2.10
N ILE A 48 9.01 -3.50 -1.07
CA ILE A 48 9.27 -2.63 0.07
C ILE A 48 9.00 -3.39 1.36
N GLY A 49 9.90 -3.26 2.32
CA GLY A 49 9.71 -3.72 3.70
C GLY A 49 9.75 -2.54 4.66
N LEU A 50 8.78 -2.45 5.57
CA LEU A 50 8.70 -1.44 6.62
C LEU A 50 8.54 -2.11 7.99
N GLN A 51 8.93 -1.43 9.06
CA GLN A 51 8.74 -1.90 10.43
C GLN A 51 8.15 -0.80 11.30
N HIS A 52 7.19 -1.16 12.14
CA HIS A 52 6.59 -0.27 13.14
C HIS A 52 6.70 -0.90 14.53
N GLN A 53 7.21 -0.14 15.50
CA GLN A 53 7.33 -0.57 16.90
C GLN A 53 6.00 -0.36 17.64
N GLY A 54 5.71 -1.21 18.62
CA GLY A 54 4.55 -1.08 19.51
C GLY A 54 3.21 -1.52 18.90
N ILE A 55 3.17 -1.87 17.62
CA ILE A 55 1.98 -2.42 16.96
C ILE A 55 2.09 -3.94 16.97
N VAL A 56 1.21 -4.58 17.73
CA VAL A 56 1.17 -6.04 17.91
C VAL A 56 -0.19 -6.66 17.57
N ASN A 57 -1.17 -5.82 17.23
CA ASN A 57 -2.49 -6.25 16.80
C ASN A 57 -2.48 -6.52 15.28
N PRO A 58 -2.81 -7.75 14.82
CA PRO A 58 -2.81 -8.08 13.40
C PRO A 58 -3.70 -7.18 12.54
N TYR A 59 -4.91 -6.86 13.01
CA TYR A 59 -5.82 -5.95 12.30
C TYR A 59 -5.20 -4.56 12.11
N LEU A 60 -4.56 -4.00 13.14
CA LEU A 60 -3.85 -2.72 13.00
C LEU A 60 -2.64 -2.85 12.07
N ALA A 61 -1.91 -3.97 12.09
CA ALA A 61 -0.77 -4.19 11.22
C ALA A 61 -1.19 -4.23 9.74
N GLU A 62 -2.25 -4.96 9.41
CA GLU A 62 -2.85 -4.99 8.07
C GLU A 62 -3.34 -3.60 7.63
N LEU A 63 -4.06 -2.89 8.51
CA LEU A 63 -4.52 -1.53 8.21
C LEU A 63 -3.35 -0.57 7.93
N LEU A 64 -2.24 -0.71 8.65
CA LEU A 64 -1.02 0.05 8.37
C LEU A 64 -0.39 -0.32 7.02
N ALA A 65 -0.48 -1.59 6.60
CA ALA A 65 0.01 -2.02 5.30
C ALA A 65 -0.72 -1.29 4.15
N PHE A 66 -2.06 -1.21 4.24
CA PHE A 66 -2.86 -0.40 3.30
C PHE A 66 -2.51 1.09 3.38
N ARG A 67 -2.43 1.66 4.58
CA ARG A 67 -2.07 3.08 4.77
C ARG A 67 -0.72 3.41 4.13
N ASP A 68 0.29 2.58 4.35
CA ASP A 68 1.64 2.82 3.87
C ASP A 68 1.71 2.66 2.34
N ALA A 69 0.95 1.73 1.76
CA ALA A 69 0.81 1.60 0.31
C ALA A 69 0.14 2.82 -0.32
N ILE A 70 -0.97 3.29 0.24
CA ILE A 70 -1.70 4.48 -0.25
C ILE A 70 -0.81 5.73 -0.11
N SER A 71 -0.10 5.87 1.01
CA SER A 71 0.86 6.96 1.22
C SER A 71 2.01 6.91 0.21
N PHE A 72 2.52 5.71 -0.10
CA PHE A 72 3.54 5.50 -1.12
C PHE A 72 3.06 5.97 -2.50
N VAL A 73 1.84 5.60 -2.89
CA VAL A 73 1.18 6.00 -4.14
C VAL A 73 1.02 7.52 -4.21
N ALA A 74 0.44 8.12 -3.17
CA ALA A 74 0.20 9.57 -3.09
C ALA A 74 1.50 10.37 -3.17
N SER A 75 2.54 9.95 -2.43
CA SER A 75 3.84 10.65 -2.42
C SER A 75 4.59 10.63 -3.76
N ARG A 76 4.17 9.80 -4.72
CA ARG A 76 4.76 9.66 -6.05
C ARG A 76 3.83 10.10 -7.17
N SER A 77 2.65 10.61 -6.83
CA SER A 77 1.61 10.98 -7.80
C SER A 77 1.29 9.84 -8.77
N LEU A 78 1.37 8.59 -8.29
CA LEU A 78 1.00 7.43 -9.11
C LEU A 78 -0.51 7.41 -9.31
N SER A 79 -0.94 7.10 -10.52
CA SER A 79 -2.36 6.92 -10.88
C SER A 79 -2.59 5.49 -11.38
N HIS A 80 -3.85 5.08 -11.52
CA HIS A 80 -4.23 3.75 -11.99
C HIS A 80 -3.61 2.64 -11.14
N VAL A 81 -3.82 2.70 -9.82
CA VAL A 81 -3.28 1.73 -8.87
C VAL A 81 -4.39 0.90 -8.25
N ILE A 82 -4.19 -0.41 -8.18
CA ILE A 82 -5.00 -1.36 -7.42
C ILE A 82 -4.18 -1.80 -6.21
N VAL A 83 -4.70 -1.59 -5.00
CA VAL A 83 -4.11 -2.08 -3.76
C VAL A 83 -4.91 -3.29 -3.28
N GLU A 84 -4.24 -4.39 -2.96
CA GLU A 84 -4.86 -5.65 -2.56
C GLU A 84 -4.19 -6.22 -1.32
N GLY A 85 -5.00 -6.75 -0.40
CA GLY A 85 -4.57 -7.51 0.78
C GLY A 85 -5.55 -8.66 1.03
N ASP A 86 -5.19 -9.58 1.90
CA ASP A 86 -5.97 -10.79 2.20
C ASP A 86 -6.94 -10.64 3.39
N SER A 87 -6.82 -9.55 4.15
CA SER A 87 -7.71 -9.23 5.26
C SER A 87 -9.02 -8.61 4.77
N GLU A 88 -10.04 -9.45 4.58
CA GLU A 88 -11.39 -9.03 4.15
C GLU A 88 -11.95 -7.89 5.04
N VAL A 89 -11.77 -7.99 6.36
CA VAL A 89 -12.25 -6.98 7.32
C VAL A 89 -11.61 -5.61 7.03
N VAL A 90 -10.29 -5.59 6.82
CA VAL A 90 -9.56 -4.36 6.52
C VAL A 90 -9.94 -3.81 5.14
N VAL A 91 -10.01 -4.67 4.12
CA VAL A 91 -10.44 -4.28 2.76
C VAL A 91 -11.82 -3.63 2.80
N ASN A 92 -12.78 -4.25 3.50
CA ASN A 92 -14.12 -3.71 3.63
C ASN A 92 -14.11 -2.34 4.32
N GLN A 93 -13.37 -2.17 5.41
CA GLN A 93 -13.28 -0.88 6.10
C GLN A 93 -12.60 0.22 5.28
N VAL A 94 -11.53 -0.11 4.55
CA VAL A 94 -10.83 0.85 3.69
C VAL A 94 -11.72 1.29 2.53
N CYS A 95 -12.43 0.35 1.90
CA CYS A 95 -13.29 0.64 0.76
C CYS A 95 -14.63 1.31 1.14
N GLN A 96 -15.13 1.10 2.36
CA GLN A 96 -16.35 1.78 2.84
C GLN A 96 -16.10 3.25 3.22
N GLY A 97 -14.84 3.65 3.48
CA GLY A 97 -14.47 5.01 3.88
C GLY A 97 -14.52 6.08 2.78
N VAL A 98 -15.03 5.77 1.58
CA VAL A 98 -15.18 6.72 0.46
C VAL A 98 -16.63 6.71 -0.02
N LEU A 99 -17.54 7.23 0.79
CA LEU A 99 -18.88 7.72 0.39
C LEU A 99 -19.39 8.73 1.44
N GLU A 100 -18.76 9.90 1.51
CA GLU A 100 -19.52 11.11 1.78
C GLU A 100 -19.23 12.05 0.61
N ASP A 101 -20.07 11.96 -0.43
CA ASP A 101 -20.28 13.09 -1.31
C ASP A 101 -20.68 14.26 -0.41
N SER A 102 -19.85 15.30 -0.38
CA SER A 102 -20.30 16.62 0.07
C SER A 102 -21.57 16.94 -0.72
N PRO A 103 -22.73 17.19 -0.08
CA PRO A 103 -23.90 17.59 -0.81
C PRO A 103 -23.58 18.90 -1.54
N ASP A 104 -23.65 18.87 -2.86
CA ASP A 104 -23.71 20.06 -3.70
C ASP A 104 -24.89 20.92 -3.22
N SER A 105 -24.59 22.02 -2.50
CA SER A 105 -25.28 23.33 -2.54
C SER A 105 -24.76 24.27 -1.47
#